data_AF-F8C945-F1
#
_entry.id   AF-F8C945-F1
#
_cell.length_a   1.000
_cell.length_b   1.000
_cell.length_c   1.000
_cell.angle_alpha   90.00
_cell.angle_beta   90.00
_cell.angle_gamma   90.00
#
_symmetry.space_group_name_H-M   'P 1'
#
loop_
_entity.id
_entity.type
_entity.pdbx_description
1 polymer ?
#
loop_
_entity_poly.entity_id
_entity_poly.type
_entity_poly.pdbx_seq_one_letter_code
_entity_poly.pdbx_strand_id
1 'polypeptide(L)'
;MLRNGRLALAAVLVLALSPLALAAAGSPRLQAFFQQDLTSTAYQQKVYLRVAGKWRQPGAKGTPKLGQKTVVRAVIGRDGKLISAEVSTESGSKSWDAAALSAVKKAAPFPPLPASFPLATLDAHFHVAWVASP
;
A
#
# COMPACT_ATOMS: atom_id res chain seq x y z
N MET A 1 -9.29 -38.27 -13.92
CA MET A 1 -9.36 -37.22 -12.87
C MET A 1 -8.16 -36.32 -13.05
N LEU A 2 -8.34 -35.00 -13.27
CA LEU A 2 -7.43 -33.89 -12.92
C LEU A 2 -8.09 -32.59 -13.45
N ARG A 3 -8.70 -31.80 -12.57
CA ARG A 3 -9.21 -30.44 -12.85
C ARG A 3 -8.22 -29.47 -12.22
N ASN A 4 -7.34 -28.88 -13.03
CA ASN A 4 -6.45 -27.80 -12.59
C ASN A 4 -6.99 -26.45 -13.07
N GLY A 5 -7.09 -25.53 -12.12
CA GLY A 5 -7.79 -24.26 -12.20
C GLY A 5 -7.17 -23.24 -13.17
N ARG A 6 -8.05 -22.48 -13.81
CA ARG A 6 -7.70 -21.31 -14.62
C ARG A 6 -7.54 -20.11 -13.68
N LEU A 7 -6.32 -19.68 -13.45
CA LEU A 7 -6.01 -18.41 -12.77
C LEU A 7 -6.33 -17.26 -13.72
N ALA A 8 -7.26 -16.40 -13.33
CA ALA A 8 -7.63 -15.20 -14.07
C ALA A 8 -6.55 -14.12 -13.92
N LEU A 9 -6.18 -13.53 -15.05
CA LEU A 9 -5.23 -12.44 -15.20
C LEU A 9 -5.71 -11.17 -14.46
N ALA A 10 -4.92 -10.67 -13.51
CA ALA A 10 -5.09 -9.33 -12.95
C ALA A 10 -4.45 -8.29 -13.88
N ALA A 11 -5.26 -7.42 -14.47
CA ALA A 11 -4.79 -6.32 -15.30
C ALA A 11 -4.10 -5.24 -14.43
N VAL A 12 -2.83 -4.94 -14.72
CA VAL A 12 -2.07 -3.85 -14.09
C VAL A 12 -2.08 -2.66 -15.04
N LEU A 13 -2.73 -1.56 -14.63
CA LEU A 13 -2.67 -0.28 -15.33
C LEU A 13 -1.45 0.51 -14.84
N VAL A 14 -0.45 0.72 -15.71
CA VAL A 14 0.72 1.57 -15.45
C VAL A 14 0.60 2.82 -16.34
N LEU A 15 0.49 4.00 -15.74
CA LEU A 15 0.55 5.28 -16.45
C LEU A 15 1.86 5.98 -16.06
N ALA A 16 2.75 6.16 -17.05
CA ALA A 16 4.06 6.79 -16.88
C ALA A 16 4.08 8.18 -17.55
N LEU A 17 4.42 9.22 -16.79
CA LEU A 17 4.77 10.55 -17.27
C LEU A 17 6.06 10.94 -16.54
N SER A 18 7.18 10.95 -17.28
CA SER A 18 8.52 11.22 -16.75
C SER A 18 8.98 12.63 -17.13
N PRO A 19 9.59 13.36 -16.18
CA PRO A 19 10.75 14.19 -16.49
C PRO A 19 11.97 13.65 -15.75
N LEU A 20 13.11 13.60 -16.46
CA LEU A 20 14.41 13.22 -15.95
C LEU A 20 14.78 14.04 -14.70
N ALA A 21 15.00 13.33 -13.59
CA ALA A 21 15.80 13.80 -12.47
C ALA A 21 16.70 12.65 -12.03
N LEU A 22 18.02 12.87 -12.11
CA LEU A 22 19.05 11.94 -11.67
C LEU A 22 18.98 11.79 -10.15
N ALA A 23 18.12 10.88 -9.66
CA ALA A 23 17.94 10.60 -8.24
C ALA A 23 17.95 9.08 -8.01
N ALA A 24 19.13 8.51 -7.76
CA ALA A 24 19.33 7.21 -7.12
C ALA A 24 18.61 5.98 -7.70
N ALA A 25 18.75 5.69 -9.01
CA ALA A 25 18.52 4.35 -9.62
C ALA A 25 17.27 3.55 -9.17
N GLY A 26 16.19 4.22 -8.77
CA GLY A 26 15.00 3.56 -8.26
C GLY A 26 13.81 4.51 -8.08
N SER A 27 12.63 3.93 -7.91
CA SER A 27 11.36 4.63 -7.73
C SER A 27 10.60 4.06 -6.53
N PRO A 28 9.86 4.89 -5.78
CA PRO A 28 8.98 4.39 -4.73
C PRO A 28 7.81 3.63 -5.36
N ARG A 29 7.52 2.43 -4.87
CA ARG A 29 6.35 1.66 -5.28
C ARG A 29 5.47 1.38 -4.07
N LEU A 30 4.29 2.00 -4.05
CA LEU A 30 3.24 1.72 -3.07
C LEU A 30 2.25 0.71 -3.66
N GLN A 31 2.04 -0.39 -2.95
CA GLN A 31 1.01 -1.39 -3.24
C GLN A 31 0.16 -1.59 -2.00
N ALA A 32 -1.16 -1.74 -2.16
CA ALA A 32 -2.07 -2.07 -1.08
C ALA A 32 -2.64 -3.46 -1.31
N PHE A 33 -2.54 -4.32 -0.29
CA PHE A 33 -3.12 -5.64 -0.26
C PHE A 33 -4.23 -5.65 0.79
N PHE A 34 -5.34 -6.27 0.45
CA PHE A 34 -6.52 -6.35 1.30
C PHE A 34 -6.93 -7.80 1.48
N GLN A 35 -7.75 -8.09 2.50
CA GLN A 35 -8.34 -9.41 2.68
C GLN A 35 -9.14 -9.84 1.44
N GLN A 36 -9.12 -11.14 1.14
CA GLN A 36 -9.78 -11.75 -0.01
C GLN A 36 -11.31 -11.52 -0.03
N ASP A 37 -11.91 -11.36 1.14
CA ASP A 37 -13.34 -11.11 1.30
C ASP A 37 -13.76 -9.70 0.84
N LEU A 38 -12.80 -8.78 0.69
CA LEU A 38 -13.04 -7.45 0.14
C LEU A 38 -13.00 -7.50 -1.39
N THR A 39 -14.15 -7.73 -2.00
CA THR A 39 -14.30 -7.81 -3.47
C THR A 39 -14.52 -6.45 -4.15
N SER A 40 -14.76 -5.38 -3.38
CA SER A 40 -15.05 -4.05 -3.93
C SER A 40 -13.78 -3.33 -4.40
N THR A 41 -13.48 -3.41 -5.70
CA THR A 41 -12.34 -2.70 -6.32
C THR A 41 -12.42 -1.19 -6.12
N ALA A 42 -13.61 -0.60 -6.21
CA ALA A 42 -13.80 0.84 -6.01
C ALA A 42 -13.41 1.27 -4.59
N TYR A 43 -13.72 0.46 -3.58
CA TYR A 43 -13.31 0.72 -2.21
C TYR A 43 -11.79 0.59 -2.04
N GLN A 44 -11.20 -0.50 -2.56
CA GLN A 44 -9.75 -0.72 -2.54
C GLN A 44 -8.99 0.46 -3.15
N GLN A 45 -9.45 0.94 -4.32
CA GLN A 45 -8.86 2.09 -5.00
C GLN A 45 -8.98 3.38 -4.18
N LYS A 46 -10.14 3.64 -3.56
CA LYS A 46 -10.31 4.82 -2.69
C LYS A 46 -9.37 4.80 -1.49
N VAL A 47 -9.21 3.64 -0.85
CA VAL A 47 -8.27 3.47 0.27
C VAL A 47 -6.83 3.68 -0.19
N TYR A 48 -6.45 3.05 -1.30
CA TYR A 48 -5.13 3.23 -1.90
C TYR A 48 -4.83 4.70 -2.21
N LEU A 49 -5.74 5.40 -2.91
CA LEU A 49 -5.55 6.80 -3.30
C LEU A 49 -5.41 7.72 -2.09
N ARG A 50 -6.13 7.46 -0.99
CA ARG A 50 -5.93 8.22 0.25
C ARG A 50 -4.51 8.07 0.80
N VAL A 51 -4.01 6.84 0.90
CA VAL A 51 -2.64 6.61 1.40
C VAL A 51 -1.61 7.17 0.44
N ALA A 52 -1.76 6.94 -0.86
CA ALA A 52 -0.88 7.46 -1.90
C ALA A 52 -0.82 9.00 -1.88
N GLY A 53 -1.96 9.68 -1.70
CA GLY A 53 -2.01 11.14 -1.61
C GLY A 53 -1.31 11.71 -0.39
N LYS A 54 -1.20 10.93 0.70
CA LYS A 54 -0.49 11.31 1.94
C LYS A 54 0.95 10.83 1.99
N TRP A 55 1.36 9.91 1.10
CA TRP A 55 2.72 9.43 1.03
C TRP A 55 3.68 10.58 0.71
N ARG A 56 4.70 10.74 1.54
CA ARG A 56 5.78 11.71 1.37
C ARG A 56 7.09 10.96 1.43
N GLN A 57 7.74 10.85 0.30
CA GLN A 57 9.01 10.14 0.20
C GLN A 57 10.06 10.85 1.09
N PRO A 58 10.76 10.11 1.96
CA PRO A 58 11.93 10.65 2.65
C PRO A 58 13.01 11.06 1.64
N GLY A 59 13.84 12.05 1.99
CA GLY A 59 15.01 12.40 1.17
C GLY A 59 15.99 11.23 1.00
N ALA A 60 17.00 11.41 0.15
CA ALA A 60 17.94 10.35 -0.25
C ALA A 60 18.58 9.57 0.92
N LYS A 61 18.90 10.24 2.04
CA LYS A 61 19.46 9.60 3.25
C LYS A 61 18.49 8.67 3.97
N GLY A 62 17.19 8.84 3.76
CA GLY A 62 16.13 8.03 4.35
C GLY A 62 15.57 6.97 3.40
N THR A 63 16.08 6.88 2.17
CA THR A 63 15.65 5.86 1.20
C THR A 63 16.37 4.53 1.51
N PRO A 64 15.66 3.40 1.56
CA PRO A 64 16.27 2.12 1.86
C PRO A 64 17.08 1.60 0.67
N LYS A 65 17.82 0.51 0.85
CA LYS A 65 18.54 -0.15 -0.26
C LYS A 65 17.56 -0.60 -1.34
N LEU A 66 18.03 -0.66 -2.58
CA LEU A 66 17.23 -1.15 -3.70
C LEU A 66 16.68 -2.56 -3.42
N GLY A 67 15.41 -2.77 -3.73
CA GLY A 67 14.68 -4.02 -3.48
C GLY A 67 14.12 -4.17 -2.06
N GLN A 68 14.47 -3.28 -1.12
CA GLN A 68 13.90 -3.31 0.23
C GLN A 68 12.50 -2.72 0.26
N LYS A 69 11.69 -3.19 1.21
CA LYS A 69 10.29 -2.78 1.38
C LYS A 69 9.92 -2.65 2.84
N THR A 70 9.00 -1.74 3.11
CA THR A 70 8.26 -1.68 4.38
C THR A 70 6.87 -2.22 4.15
N VAL A 71 6.37 -2.97 5.12
CA VAL A 71 4.95 -3.37 5.16
C VAL A 71 4.32 -2.74 6.38
N VAL A 72 3.33 -1.88 6.16
CA VAL A 72 2.49 -1.31 7.22
C VAL A 72 1.18 -2.08 7.24
N ARG A 73 0.89 -2.73 8.36
CA ARG A 73 -0.38 -3.39 8.61
C ARG A 73 -1.32 -2.40 9.28
N ALA A 74 -2.51 -2.25 8.73
CA ALA A 74 -3.53 -1.35 9.22
C ALA A 74 -4.85 -2.10 9.41
N VAL A 75 -5.51 -1.85 10.55
CA VAL A 75 -6.84 -2.38 10.83
C VAL A 75 -7.84 -1.24 10.74
N ILE A 76 -8.79 -1.35 9.82
CA ILE A 76 -9.82 -0.34 9.55
C ILE A 76 -11.17 -0.87 10.06
N GLY A 77 -11.86 -0.09 10.89
CA GLY A 77 -13.19 -0.41 11.37
C GLY A 77 -14.27 -0.24 10.31
N ARG A 78 -15.45 -0.82 10.54
CA ARG A 78 -16.61 -0.70 9.63
C ARG A 78 -17.05 0.75 9.36
N ASP A 79 -16.84 1.64 10.32
CA ASP A 79 -17.11 3.08 10.18
C ASP A 79 -16.00 3.84 9.42
N GLY A 80 -14.94 3.14 8.98
CA GLY A 80 -13.79 3.73 8.29
C GLY A 80 -12.73 4.29 9.24
N LYS A 81 -12.88 4.17 10.58
CA LYS A 81 -11.84 4.61 11.50
C LYS A 81 -10.64 3.68 11.44
N LEU A 82 -9.45 4.26 11.59
CA LEU A 82 -8.22 3.49 11.75
C LEU A 82 -8.15 3.00 13.20
N ILE A 83 -8.29 1.70 13.41
CA ILE A 83 -8.23 1.05 14.72
C ILE A 83 -6.77 0.88 15.15
N SER A 84 -5.92 0.39 14.24
CA SER A 84 -4.49 0.25 14.49
C SER A 84 -3.69 0.41 13.19
N ALA A 85 -2.44 0.85 13.33
CA ALA A 85 -1.46 0.86 12.25
C ALA A 85 -0.06 0.61 12.83
N GLU A 86 0.63 -0.39 12.31
CA GLU A 86 1.94 -0.83 12.76
C GLU A 86 2.82 -1.26 11.59
N VAL A 87 4.14 -1.14 11.76
CA VAL A 87 5.10 -1.64 10.77
C VAL A 87 5.29 -3.13 11.03
N SER A 88 4.82 -3.97 10.11
CA SER A 88 4.95 -5.43 10.18
C SER A 88 6.26 -5.92 9.56
N THR A 89 6.83 -5.17 8.62
CA THR A 89 8.14 -5.46 8.03
C THR A 89 8.90 -4.17 7.83
N GLU A 90 10.12 -4.10 8.35
CA GLU A 90 10.98 -2.93 8.22
C GLU A 90 11.81 -3.01 6.93
N SER A 91 12.05 -1.86 6.30
CA SER A 91 12.88 -1.74 5.09
C SER A 91 14.37 -1.64 5.38
N GLY A 92 14.75 -1.60 6.66
CA GLY A 92 16.10 -1.27 7.11
C GLY A 92 16.40 0.23 7.12
N SER A 93 15.41 1.09 6.80
CA SER A 93 15.49 2.54 6.95
C SER A 93 14.36 3.05 7.82
N LYS A 94 14.68 3.44 9.06
CA LYS A 94 13.70 3.98 10.02
C LYS A 94 12.95 5.20 9.48
N SER A 95 13.60 6.03 8.65
CA SER A 95 12.95 7.20 8.05
C SER A 95 11.87 6.79 7.04
N TRP A 96 12.13 5.73 6.27
CA TRP A 96 11.18 5.18 5.30
C TRP A 96 10.03 4.46 6.00
N ASP A 97 10.35 3.66 7.03
CA ASP A 97 9.37 2.95 7.83
C ASP A 97 8.42 3.93 8.54
N ALA A 98 8.98 4.98 9.15
CA ALA A 98 8.21 6.04 9.79
C ALA A 98 7.36 6.84 8.79
N ALA A 99 7.89 7.14 7.60
CA ALA A 99 7.12 7.80 6.55
C ALA A 99 5.94 6.95 6.08
N ALA A 100 6.11 5.63 5.98
CA ALA A 100 5.07 4.72 5.52
C ALA A 100 3.95 4.64 6.55
N LEU A 101 4.34 4.47 7.81
CA LEU A 101 3.41 4.50 8.93
C LEU A 101 2.67 5.84 9.02
N SER A 102 3.38 6.96 8.85
CA SER A 102 2.80 8.30 8.86
C SER A 102 1.79 8.50 7.73
N ALA A 103 2.08 8.00 6.53
CA ALA A 103 1.16 8.11 5.39
C ALA A 103 -0.17 7.39 5.66
N VAL A 104 -0.12 6.18 6.22
CA VAL A 104 -1.33 5.42 6.60
C VAL A 104 -2.09 6.13 7.72
N LYS A 105 -1.41 6.60 8.77
CA LYS A 105 -2.04 7.33 9.87
C LYS A 105 -2.70 8.64 9.41
N LYS A 106 -2.05 9.39 8.52
CA LYS A 106 -2.57 10.65 7.94
C LYS A 106 -3.67 10.45 6.91
N ALA A 107 -3.82 9.23 6.39
CA ALA A 107 -4.91 8.88 5.48
C ALA A 107 -6.24 8.66 6.21
N ALA A 108 -6.18 8.41 7.52
CA ALA A 108 -7.35 8.30 8.38
C ALA A 108 -8.11 9.64 8.48
N PRO A 109 -9.45 9.61 8.60
CA PRO A 109 -10.30 8.42 8.53
C PRO A 109 -10.39 7.84 7.10
N PHE A 110 -10.59 6.54 6.95
CA PHE A 110 -10.84 5.88 5.67
C PHE A 110 -12.34 5.92 5.32
N PRO A 111 -12.72 5.61 4.06
CA PRO A 111 -14.13 5.40 3.74
C PRO A 111 -14.72 4.25 4.58
N PRO A 112 -16.03 4.25 4.88
CA PRO A 112 -16.67 3.15 5.58
C PRO A 112 -16.62 1.86 4.74
N LEU A 113 -16.56 0.71 5.41
CA LEU A 113 -16.49 -0.58 4.74
C LEU A 113 -17.75 -0.81 3.90
N PRO A 114 -17.63 -1.43 2.71
CA PRO A 114 -18.80 -1.77 1.91
C PRO A 114 -19.75 -2.69 2.69
N ALA A 115 -21.06 -2.51 2.51
CA ALA A 115 -22.07 -3.37 3.14
C ALA A 115 -21.91 -4.85 2.79
N SER A 116 -21.30 -5.16 1.63
CA SER A 116 -20.99 -6.51 1.19
C SER A 116 -19.84 -7.17 1.95
N PHE A 117 -19.07 -6.41 2.75
CA PHE A 117 -17.94 -6.96 3.51
C PHE A 117 -18.44 -7.53 4.86
N PRO A 118 -18.27 -8.84 5.09
CA PRO A 118 -18.93 -9.53 6.20
C PRO A 118 -18.31 -9.20 7.58
N LEU A 119 -17.01 -8.90 7.63
CA LEU A 119 -16.28 -8.70 8.89
C LEU A 119 -16.42 -7.28 9.45
N ALA A 120 -16.29 -7.15 10.77
CA ALA A 120 -16.36 -5.87 11.47
C ALA A 120 -15.13 -4.97 11.22
N THR A 121 -14.00 -5.59 10.87
CA THR A 121 -12.73 -4.91 10.61
C THR A 121 -12.08 -5.45 9.34
N LEU A 122 -11.46 -4.55 8.59
CA LEU A 122 -10.67 -4.86 7.42
C LEU A 122 -9.19 -4.73 7.76
N ASP A 123 -8.44 -5.79 7.47
CA ASP A 123 -6.99 -5.79 7.53
C ASP A 123 -6.43 -5.40 6.15
N ALA A 124 -5.59 -4.37 6.13
CA ALA A 124 -4.97 -3.82 4.93
C ALA A 124 -3.47 -3.72 5.13
N HIS A 125 -2.71 -4.24 4.17
CA HIS A 125 -1.25 -4.20 4.16
C HIS A 125 -0.77 -3.24 3.08
N PHE A 126 -0.05 -2.19 3.48
CA PHE A 126 0.54 -1.23 2.57
C PHE A 126 2.04 -1.51 2.43
N HIS A 127 2.41 -1.96 1.24
CA HIS A 127 3.77 -2.31 0.88
C HIS A 127 4.42 -1.11 0.19
N VAL A 128 5.47 -0.57 0.78
CA VAL A 128 6.20 0.57 0.24
C VAL A 128 7.63 0.14 -0.04
N ALA A 129 7.95 -0.07 -1.32
CA ALA A 129 9.24 -0.57 -1.76
C ALA A 129 10.05 0.49 -2.50
N TRP A 130 11.37 0.41 -2.41
CA TRP A 130 12.29 1.11 -3.31
C TRP A 130 12.74 0.13 -4.40
N VAL A 131 12.22 0.29 -5.61
CA VAL A 131 12.49 -0.66 -6.72
C VAL A 131 13.34 0.01 -7.79
N ALA A 132 14.12 -0.78 -8.52
CA ALA A 132 14.84 -0.29 -9.70
C ALA A 132 13.85 0.32 -10.70
N SER A 133 14.22 1.45 -11.31
CA SER A 133 13.47 1.96 -12.45
C SER A 133 13.58 0.94 -13.59
N PRO A 134 12.46 0.58 -14.25
CA PRO A 134 12.46 -0.34 -15.38
C PRO A 134 13.22 0.22 -16.59
#